data_AF-A0A810NV28-F1
#
_entry.id   AF-A0A810NV28-F1
#
_cell.length_a   1.000
_cell.length_b   1.000
_cell.length_c   1.000
_cell.angle_alpha   90.00
_cell.angle_beta   90.00
_cell.angle_gamma   90.00
#
_symmetry.space_group_name_H-M   'P 1'
#
loop_
_entity.id
_entity.type
_entity.pdbx_description
1 polymer ?
#
loop_
_entity_poly.entity_id
_entity_poly.type
_entity_poly.pdbx_seq_one_letter_code
_entity_poly.pdbx_strand_id
1 'polypeptide(L)'
;MHSTAYLLLADGRFPSGGHAHSSGLEAAVAAGRVTDLAGLESFLRGRLSYAAPVAAAFTATTHLTASRLGRAPSTSESDNKVPFLSLDAELEARTVSPALRLASRRQGRALLRAGRLTWPSELYAYLPKHPDGPHQPLALGVTTAAAGLSTEESAHVAAYGVVTGPASAAVRLLGLDPYQVQHLLARLAGACDEIAASAAAVAHKSPEELPAHAAPLADISAEIHATWEVRLFAS
;
A
#
# COMPACT_ATOMS: atom_id res chain seq x y z
N MET A 1 -21.99 -9.54 1.37
CA MET A 1 -20.80 -8.75 0.97
C MET A 1 -21.11 -8.11 -0.36
N HIS A 2 -20.79 -6.82 -0.54
CA HIS A 2 -20.98 -6.15 -1.81
C HIS A 2 -19.68 -6.26 -2.62
N SER A 3 -19.65 -7.10 -3.67
CA SER A 3 -18.48 -7.23 -4.56
C SER A 3 -18.03 -5.89 -5.16
N THR A 4 -18.93 -4.91 -5.23
CA THR A 4 -18.63 -3.53 -5.67
C THR A 4 -17.68 -2.77 -4.73
N ALA A 5 -17.62 -3.11 -3.43
CA ALA A 5 -16.72 -2.44 -2.49
C ALA A 5 -15.24 -2.68 -2.84
N TYR A 6 -14.93 -3.88 -3.36
CA TYR A 6 -13.61 -4.21 -3.86
C TYR A 6 -13.23 -3.34 -5.06
N LEU A 7 -14.16 -3.16 -6.01
CA LEU A 7 -13.96 -2.27 -7.17
C LEU A 7 -13.76 -0.82 -6.74
N LEU A 8 -14.51 -0.32 -5.74
CA LEU A 8 -14.34 1.04 -5.23
C LEU A 8 -12.97 1.26 -4.60
N LEU A 9 -12.47 0.30 -3.81
CA LEU A 9 -11.16 0.41 -3.17
C LEU A 9 -9.99 0.26 -4.17
N ALA A 10 -10.18 -0.49 -5.25
CA ALA A 10 -9.21 -0.62 -6.32
C ALA A 10 -9.24 0.54 -7.33
N ASP A 11 -10.30 1.36 -7.34
CA ASP A 11 -10.43 2.50 -8.25
C ASP A 11 -9.45 3.62 -7.89
N GLY A 12 -8.64 4.05 -8.86
CA GLY A 12 -7.68 5.14 -8.68
C GLY A 12 -8.32 6.48 -8.28
N ARG A 13 -9.63 6.66 -8.51
CA ARG A 13 -10.39 7.86 -8.10
C ARG A 13 -10.79 7.86 -6.64
N PHE A 14 -10.74 6.71 -5.96
CA PHE A 14 -10.98 6.67 -4.53
C PHE A 14 -9.89 7.49 -3.82
N PRO A 15 -10.24 8.41 -2.89
CA PRO A 15 -9.28 9.34 -2.30
C PRO A 15 -8.41 8.67 -1.21
N SER A 16 -7.74 7.58 -1.56
CA SER A 16 -6.81 6.81 -0.73
C SER A 16 -5.48 7.53 -0.45
N GLY A 17 -5.26 8.68 -1.09
CA GLY A 17 -4.02 9.45 -1.00
C GLY A 17 -2.93 9.01 -1.98
N GLY A 18 -3.12 7.95 -2.78
CA GLY A 18 -2.10 7.46 -3.72
C GLY A 18 -1.72 8.43 -4.84
N HIS A 19 -2.68 9.19 -5.37
CA HIS A 19 -2.48 10.08 -6.53
C HIS A 19 -1.44 11.19 -6.36
N ALA A 20 -1.13 11.57 -5.10
CA ALA A 20 -0.14 12.59 -4.80
C ALA A 20 1.30 12.04 -4.75
N HIS A 21 1.49 10.72 -4.83
CA HIS A 21 2.77 10.04 -4.67
C HIS A 21 3.17 9.30 -5.95
N SER A 22 4.40 9.50 -6.40
CA SER A 22 4.98 8.78 -7.54
C SER A 22 5.53 7.40 -7.13
N SER A 23 5.65 7.15 -5.82
CA SER A 23 6.26 5.95 -5.26
C SER A 23 7.69 5.74 -5.75
N GLY A 24 8.49 6.82 -5.77
CA GLY A 24 9.87 6.83 -6.24
C GLY A 24 10.06 6.88 -7.77
N LEU A 25 8.98 6.89 -8.56
CA LEU A 25 9.10 6.99 -10.02
C LEU A 25 9.69 8.33 -10.46
N GLU A 26 9.30 9.44 -9.81
CA GLU A 26 9.83 10.77 -10.15
C GLU A 26 11.37 10.81 -10.02
N ALA A 27 11.89 10.24 -8.92
CA ALA A 27 13.33 10.09 -8.70
C ALA A 27 14.01 9.19 -9.76
N ALA A 28 13.35 8.11 -10.18
CA ALA A 28 13.87 7.21 -11.20
C ALA A 28 13.91 7.88 -12.59
N VAL A 29 12.90 8.67 -12.93
CA VAL A 29 12.84 9.45 -14.17
C VAL A 29 13.93 10.52 -14.19
N ALA A 30 14.05 11.32 -13.14
CA ALA A 30 15.08 12.37 -13.09
C ALA A 30 16.51 11.81 -13.14
N ALA A 31 16.72 10.60 -12.60
CA ALA A 31 17.99 9.90 -12.67
C ALA A 31 18.25 9.21 -14.03
N GLY A 32 17.38 9.37 -15.03
CA GLY A 32 17.51 8.75 -16.35
C GLY A 32 17.35 7.21 -16.35
N ARG A 33 16.84 6.63 -15.26
CA ARG A 33 16.63 5.18 -15.13
C ARG A 33 15.31 4.71 -15.74
N VAL A 34 14.35 5.61 -15.87
CA VAL A 34 13.06 5.37 -16.53
C VAL A 34 12.80 6.49 -17.51
N THR A 35 12.87 6.19 -18.80
CA THR A 35 12.73 7.19 -19.87
C THR A 35 11.62 6.86 -20.87
N ASP A 36 11.13 5.61 -20.85
CA ASP A 36 10.13 5.11 -21.79
C ASP A 36 9.27 4.01 -21.16
N LEU A 37 8.39 3.40 -21.98
CA LEU A 37 7.50 2.32 -21.54
C LEU A 37 8.25 1.07 -21.09
N ALA A 38 9.40 0.74 -21.70
CA ALA A 38 10.20 -0.42 -21.31
C ALA A 38 10.85 -0.21 -19.95
N GLY A 39 11.39 1.00 -19.71
CA GLY A 39 11.89 1.41 -18.40
C GLY A 39 10.79 1.40 -17.34
N LEU A 40 9.57 1.82 -17.69
CA LEU A 40 8.43 1.72 -16.79
C LEU A 40 8.10 0.26 -16.45
N GLU A 41 8.07 -0.65 -17.44
CA GLU A 41 7.85 -2.07 -17.20
C GLU A 41 8.89 -2.64 -16.24
N SER A 42 10.18 -2.36 -16.46
CA SER A 42 11.25 -2.79 -15.55
C SER A 42 11.07 -2.21 -14.14
N PHE A 43 10.70 -0.93 -14.02
CA PHE A 43 10.44 -0.29 -12.73
C PHE A 43 9.27 -0.95 -11.98
N LEU A 44 8.14 -1.17 -12.65
CA LEU A 44 6.95 -1.79 -12.06
C LEU A 44 7.20 -3.25 -11.67
N ARG A 45 7.95 -4.01 -12.47
CA ARG A 45 8.38 -5.37 -12.09
C ARG A 45 9.28 -5.36 -10.85
N GLY A 46 10.18 -4.39 -10.75
CA GLY A 46 10.95 -4.16 -9.53
C GLY A 46 10.05 -3.90 -8.33
N ARG A 47 9.08 -2.99 -8.45
CA ARG A 47 8.09 -2.70 -7.41
C ARG A 47 7.32 -3.95 -6.95
N LEU A 48 6.92 -4.81 -7.90
CA LEU A 48 6.26 -6.08 -7.61
C LEU A 48 7.17 -7.08 -6.90
N SER A 49 8.49 -7.01 -7.08
CA SER A 49 9.44 -7.91 -6.43
C SER A 49 9.69 -7.56 -4.96
N TYR A 50 9.68 -6.28 -4.58
CA TYR A 50 10.05 -5.86 -3.21
C TYR A 50 8.91 -5.20 -2.43
N ALA A 51 8.14 -4.29 -3.03
CA ALA A 51 7.15 -3.50 -2.31
C ALA A 51 5.81 -4.24 -2.19
N ALA A 52 5.37 -4.88 -3.27
CA ALA A 52 4.09 -5.55 -3.31
C ALA A 52 3.97 -6.72 -2.31
N PRO A 53 4.96 -7.61 -2.13
CA PRO A 53 4.86 -8.72 -1.17
C PRO A 53 4.70 -8.22 0.27
N VAL A 54 5.44 -7.17 0.65
CA VAL A 54 5.34 -6.55 1.98
C VAL A 54 4.00 -5.85 2.14
N ALA A 55 3.61 -4.97 1.20
CA ALA A 55 2.36 -4.22 1.28
C ALA A 55 1.13 -5.16 1.32
N ALA A 56 1.12 -6.20 0.47
CA ALA A 56 0.04 -7.17 0.41
C ALA A 56 -0.04 -8.01 1.68
N ALA A 57 1.09 -8.53 2.19
CA ALA A 57 1.10 -9.35 3.40
C ALA A 57 0.65 -8.56 4.63
N PHE A 58 1.18 -7.35 4.84
CA PHE A 58 0.75 -6.52 5.98
C PHE A 58 -0.71 -6.08 5.87
N THR A 59 -1.20 -5.78 4.65
CA THR A 59 -2.62 -5.48 4.44
C THR A 59 -3.49 -6.69 4.76
N ALA A 60 -3.15 -7.87 4.26
CA ALA A 60 -3.87 -9.12 4.47
C ALA A 60 -3.89 -9.54 5.95
N THR A 61 -2.75 -9.47 6.64
CA THR A 61 -2.66 -9.79 8.08
C THR A 61 -3.45 -8.78 8.91
N THR A 62 -3.38 -7.48 8.57
CA THR A 62 -4.16 -6.45 9.26
C THR A 62 -5.66 -6.67 9.04
N HIS A 63 -6.06 -6.97 7.80
CA HIS A 63 -7.44 -7.32 7.45
C HIS A 63 -7.93 -8.50 8.28
N LEU A 64 -7.20 -9.62 8.27
CA LEU A 64 -7.58 -10.83 8.98
C LEU A 64 -7.69 -10.58 10.49
N THR A 65 -6.76 -9.80 11.05
CA THR A 65 -6.76 -9.40 12.46
C THR A 65 -8.01 -8.58 12.81
N ALA A 66 -8.32 -7.55 12.01
CA ALA A 66 -9.51 -6.71 12.20
C ALA A 66 -10.82 -7.52 12.05
N SER A 67 -10.89 -8.40 11.05
CA SER A 67 -12.02 -9.29 10.81
C SER A 67 -12.26 -10.29 11.95
N ARG A 68 -11.20 -10.75 12.63
CA ARG A 68 -11.30 -11.61 13.82
C ARG A 68 -11.79 -10.81 15.03
N LEU A 69 -11.27 -9.60 15.26
CA LEU A 69 -11.70 -8.73 16.35
C LEU A 69 -13.17 -8.32 16.24
N GLY A 70 -13.65 -8.04 15.02
CA GLY A 70 -15.08 -7.75 14.78
C GLY A 70 -16.04 -8.91 15.10
N ARG A 71 -15.51 -10.13 15.31
CA ARG A 71 -16.30 -11.33 15.65
C ARG A 71 -16.07 -11.82 17.09
N ALA A 72 -15.02 -11.34 17.76
CA ALA A 72 -14.62 -11.82 19.08
C ALA A 72 -15.49 -11.21 20.19
N PRO A 73 -15.74 -11.94 21.30
CA PRO A 73 -16.41 -11.37 22.47
C PRO A 73 -15.56 -10.25 23.08
N SER A 74 -16.21 -9.31 23.75
CA SER A 74 -15.63 -8.06 24.27
C SER A 74 -14.39 -8.28 25.15
N THR A 75 -13.21 -8.19 24.54
CA THR A 75 -11.91 -7.98 25.17
C THR A 75 -11.70 -6.50 25.45
N SER A 76 -10.72 -6.16 26.31
CA SER A 76 -10.44 -4.75 26.59
C SER A 76 -9.94 -4.02 25.34
N GLU A 77 -10.26 -2.72 25.21
CA GLU A 77 -9.78 -1.91 24.09
C GLU A 77 -8.24 -1.90 23.99
N SER A 78 -7.55 -2.00 25.13
CA SER A 78 -6.09 -2.12 25.20
C SER A 78 -5.59 -3.41 24.56
N ASP A 79 -6.23 -4.55 24.84
CA ASP A 79 -5.80 -5.85 24.29
C ASP A 79 -6.00 -5.88 22.76
N ASN A 80 -7.06 -5.26 22.27
CA ASN A 80 -7.38 -5.21 20.84
C ASN A 80 -6.40 -4.37 20.01
N LYS A 81 -5.66 -3.46 20.65
CA LYS A 81 -4.64 -2.63 19.99
C LYS A 81 -3.30 -3.36 19.83
N VAL A 82 -2.99 -4.31 20.71
CA VAL A 82 -1.68 -4.99 20.74
C VAL A 82 -1.29 -5.59 19.38
N PRO A 83 -2.17 -6.31 18.66
CA PRO A 83 -1.82 -6.85 17.35
C PRO A 83 -1.46 -5.78 16.31
N PHE A 84 -2.19 -4.66 16.29
CA PHE A 84 -1.91 -3.58 15.34
C PHE A 84 -0.64 -2.79 15.70
N LEU A 85 -0.31 -2.66 16.98
CA LEU A 85 0.96 -2.07 17.43
C LEU A 85 2.15 -2.92 16.99
N SER A 86 2.05 -4.26 17.12
CA SER A 86 3.08 -5.19 16.63
C SER A 86 3.23 -5.10 15.10
N LEU A 87 2.12 -5.08 14.34
CA LEU A 87 2.17 -4.91 12.89
C LEU A 87 2.78 -3.57 12.47
N ASP A 88 2.48 -2.47 13.16
CA ASP A 88 3.04 -1.15 12.84
C ASP A 88 4.56 -1.13 13.10
N ALA A 89 5.00 -1.69 14.23
CA ALA A 89 6.42 -1.79 14.57
C ALA A 89 7.22 -2.64 13.58
N GLU A 90 6.68 -3.80 13.18
CA GLU A 90 7.31 -4.68 12.19
C GLU A 90 7.39 -4.03 10.80
N LEU A 91 6.36 -3.27 10.40
CA LEU A 91 6.37 -2.55 9.12
C LEU A 91 7.30 -1.34 9.13
N GLU A 92 7.33 -0.59 10.24
CA GLU A 92 8.25 0.53 10.46
C GLU A 92 9.71 0.05 10.39
N ALA A 93 10.03 -1.10 11.00
CA ALA A 93 11.36 -1.71 10.95
C ALA A 93 11.78 -2.14 9.53
N ARG A 94 10.83 -2.60 8.71
CA ARG A 94 11.05 -2.98 7.29
C ARG A 94 11.10 -1.78 6.35
N THR A 95 10.65 -0.60 6.78
CA THR A 95 10.68 0.63 6.00
C THR A 95 11.84 1.49 6.47
N VAL A 96 13.06 1.23 6.02
CA VAL A 96 14.27 1.86 6.61
C VAL A 96 14.29 3.38 6.41
N SER A 97 13.88 3.87 5.23
CA SER A 97 13.87 5.30 4.89
C SER A 97 12.84 6.11 5.72
N PRO A 98 13.28 7.14 6.48
CA PRO A 98 12.38 8.12 7.10
C PRO A 98 11.40 8.78 6.11
N ALA A 99 11.84 9.11 4.91
CA ALA A 99 11.00 9.68 3.87
C ALA A 99 9.87 8.72 3.46
N LEU A 100 10.17 7.42 3.28
CA LEU A 100 9.17 6.40 2.97
C LEU A 100 8.22 6.13 4.14
N ARG A 101 8.70 6.15 5.39
CA ARG A 101 7.84 6.05 6.57
C ARG A 101 6.83 7.20 6.60
N LEU A 102 7.29 8.43 6.42
CA LEU A 102 6.43 9.62 6.39
C LEU A 102 5.42 9.56 5.25
N ALA A 103 5.85 9.16 4.04
CA ALA A 103 4.96 8.98 2.90
C ALA A 103 3.87 7.92 3.19
N SER A 104 4.26 6.76 3.70
CA SER A 104 3.34 5.68 4.08
C SER A 104 2.33 6.13 5.13
N ARG A 105 2.77 6.86 6.17
CA ARG A 105 1.87 7.39 7.22
C ARG A 105 0.91 8.45 6.67
N ARG A 106 1.39 9.36 5.82
CA ARG A 106 0.55 10.36 5.13
C ARG A 106 -0.52 9.71 4.26
N GLN A 107 -0.17 8.68 3.49
CA GLN A 107 -1.12 7.92 2.70
C GLN A 107 -2.13 7.18 3.59
N GLY A 108 -1.67 6.54 4.68
CA GLY A 108 -2.56 5.87 5.63
C GLY A 108 -3.56 6.84 6.27
N ARG A 109 -3.12 8.03 6.69
CA ARG A 109 -4.00 9.10 7.20
C ARG A 109 -5.03 9.56 6.16
N ALA A 110 -4.62 9.74 4.90
CA ALA A 110 -5.54 10.13 3.84
C ALA A 110 -6.60 9.04 3.61
N LEU A 111 -6.16 7.78 3.52
CA LEU A 111 -7.03 6.62 3.39
C LEU A 111 -8.01 6.50 4.55
N LEU A 112 -7.59 6.71 5.80
CA LEU A 112 -8.50 6.66 6.95
C LEU A 112 -9.62 7.70 6.89
N ARG A 113 -9.35 8.90 6.37
CA ARG A 113 -10.41 9.92 6.20
C ARG A 113 -11.48 9.45 5.22
N ALA A 114 -11.06 8.90 4.09
CA ALA A 114 -11.97 8.37 3.08
C ALA A 114 -12.71 7.12 3.61
N GLY A 115 -11.97 6.16 4.18
CA GLY A 115 -12.49 4.89 4.67
C GLY A 115 -13.52 5.06 5.78
N ARG A 116 -13.27 5.93 6.77
CA ARG A 116 -14.22 6.19 7.87
C ARG A 116 -15.53 6.80 7.39
N LEU A 117 -15.47 7.65 6.38
CA LEU A 117 -16.66 8.27 5.79
C LEU A 117 -17.47 7.25 4.98
N THR A 118 -16.79 6.43 4.17
CA THR A 118 -17.43 5.48 3.25
C THR A 118 -17.93 4.22 3.94
N TRP A 119 -17.16 3.69 4.90
CA TRP A 119 -17.46 2.47 5.66
C TRP A 119 -17.21 2.71 7.16
N PRO A 120 -18.17 3.32 7.89
CA PRO A 120 -18.04 3.57 9.32
C PRO A 120 -17.85 2.27 10.12
N SER A 121 -16.87 2.25 11.03
CA SER A 121 -16.56 1.07 11.85
C SER A 121 -15.75 1.43 13.10
N GLU A 122 -15.99 0.75 14.21
CA GLU A 122 -15.17 0.85 15.43
C GLU A 122 -13.75 0.30 15.23
N LEU A 123 -13.52 -0.53 14.20
CA LEU A 123 -12.22 -1.15 13.93
C LEU A 123 -11.10 -0.10 13.75
N TYR A 124 -11.43 1.10 13.25
CA TYR A 124 -10.45 2.17 13.08
C TYR A 124 -9.91 2.73 14.40
N ALA A 125 -10.57 2.47 15.54
CA ALA A 125 -10.09 2.90 16.86
C ALA A 125 -8.92 2.07 17.37
N TYR A 126 -8.72 0.86 16.83
CA TYR A 126 -7.65 -0.04 17.23
C TYR A 126 -6.32 0.22 16.52
N LEU A 127 -6.31 1.05 15.47
CA LEU A 127 -5.08 1.44 14.79
C LEU A 127 -4.18 2.30 15.70
N PRO A 128 -2.85 2.17 15.58
CA PRO A 128 -1.90 3.00 16.30
C PRO A 128 -2.15 4.48 16.10
N LYS A 129 -2.07 5.25 17.19
CA LYS A 129 -2.16 6.71 17.13
C LYS A 129 -0.76 7.29 16.92
N HIS A 130 -0.51 7.82 15.73
CA HIS A 130 0.71 8.54 15.38
C HIS A 130 0.33 9.92 14.80
N PRO A 131 1.08 11.01 15.06
CA PRO A 131 0.76 12.34 14.50
C PRO A 131 0.61 12.33 12.98
N ASP A 132 1.42 11.50 12.31
CA ASP A 132 1.38 11.32 10.86
C ASP A 132 0.35 10.34 10.32
N GLY A 133 -0.35 9.63 11.20
CA GLY A 133 -1.24 8.52 10.88
C GLY A 133 -0.54 7.15 10.93
N PRO A 134 -1.33 6.06 10.87
CA PRO A 134 -0.78 4.72 10.76
C PRO A 134 -0.20 4.50 9.36
N HIS A 135 0.64 3.48 9.21
CA HIS A 135 1.11 3.09 7.88
C HIS A 135 -0.03 2.70 6.94
N GLN A 136 0.16 2.97 5.65
CA GLN A 136 -0.86 2.75 4.63
C GLN A 136 -1.37 1.31 4.56
N PRO A 137 -0.52 0.24 4.60
CA PRO A 137 -1.01 -1.14 4.59
C PRO A 137 -1.93 -1.47 5.78
N LEU A 138 -1.65 -0.92 6.96
CA LEU A 138 -2.51 -1.12 8.14
C LEU A 138 -3.86 -0.41 7.97
N ALA A 139 -3.83 0.85 7.52
CA ALA A 139 -5.04 1.60 7.22
C ALA A 139 -5.90 0.89 6.16
N LEU A 140 -5.27 0.33 5.13
CA LEU A 140 -5.94 -0.42 4.07
C LEU A 140 -6.52 -1.74 4.59
N GLY A 141 -5.78 -2.49 5.40
CA GLY A 141 -6.27 -3.74 5.98
C GLY A 141 -7.53 -3.54 6.83
N VAL A 142 -7.55 -2.51 7.69
CA VAL A 142 -8.74 -2.17 8.47
C VAL A 142 -9.88 -1.66 7.58
N THR A 143 -9.59 -0.84 6.58
CA THR A 143 -10.62 -0.30 5.67
C THR A 143 -11.27 -1.41 4.85
N THR A 144 -10.48 -2.35 4.32
CA THR A 144 -10.99 -3.51 3.56
C THR A 144 -11.82 -4.45 4.46
N ALA A 145 -11.44 -4.62 5.73
CA ALA A 145 -12.24 -5.37 6.71
C ALA A 145 -13.58 -4.67 7.00
N ALA A 146 -13.57 -3.34 7.21
CA ALA A 146 -14.79 -2.54 7.39
C ALA A 146 -15.70 -2.56 6.15
N ALA A 147 -15.11 -2.60 4.95
CA ALA A 147 -15.83 -2.73 3.69
C ALA A 147 -16.36 -4.15 3.41
N GLY A 148 -15.99 -5.13 4.25
CA GLY A 148 -16.42 -6.52 4.11
C GLY A 148 -15.84 -7.20 2.87
N LEU A 149 -14.56 -6.98 2.58
CA LEU A 149 -13.79 -7.79 1.62
C LEU A 149 -13.32 -9.09 2.27
N SER A 150 -12.80 -10.01 1.46
CA SER A 150 -11.98 -11.13 1.91
C SER A 150 -10.51 -10.72 2.12
N THR A 151 -9.77 -11.57 2.84
CA THR A 151 -8.33 -11.39 3.05
C THR A 151 -7.57 -11.31 1.72
N GLU A 152 -7.93 -12.16 0.75
CA GLU A 152 -7.27 -12.18 -0.56
C GLU A 152 -7.62 -10.97 -1.42
N GLU A 153 -8.87 -10.51 -1.42
CA GLU A 153 -9.24 -9.25 -2.09
C GLU A 153 -8.49 -8.05 -1.46
N SER A 154 -8.30 -8.04 -0.14
CA SER A 154 -7.50 -6.99 0.51
C SER A 154 -6.04 -6.97 0.05
N ALA A 155 -5.45 -8.16 -0.14
CA ALA A 155 -4.10 -8.33 -0.65
C ALA A 155 -3.99 -7.87 -2.12
N HIS A 156 -5.00 -8.16 -2.94
CA HIS A 156 -5.06 -7.67 -4.32
C HIS A 156 -5.09 -6.15 -4.41
N VAL A 157 -5.91 -5.46 -3.60
CA VAL A 157 -5.95 -3.98 -3.59
C VAL A 157 -4.56 -3.41 -3.30
N ALA A 158 -3.84 -3.99 -2.33
CA ALA A 158 -2.50 -3.57 -1.99
C ALA A 158 -1.48 -3.83 -3.12
N ALA A 159 -1.47 -5.04 -3.69
CA ALA A 159 -0.56 -5.41 -4.77
C ALA A 159 -0.78 -4.55 -6.03
N TYR A 160 -2.04 -4.37 -6.42
CA TYR A 160 -2.41 -3.52 -7.55
C TYR A 160 -2.08 -2.04 -7.30
N GLY A 161 -2.32 -1.55 -6.09
CA GLY A 161 -1.97 -0.18 -5.69
C GLY A 161 -0.48 0.14 -5.81
N VAL A 162 0.40 -0.85 -5.61
CA VAL A 162 1.86 -0.69 -5.72
C VAL A 162 2.31 -0.35 -7.14
N VAL A 163 1.58 -0.79 -8.18
CA VAL A 163 1.92 -0.55 -9.58
C VAL A 163 1.11 0.58 -10.23
N THR A 164 -0.13 0.81 -9.80
CA THR A 164 -1.00 1.81 -10.44
C THR A 164 -0.62 3.24 -10.13
N GLY A 165 -0.15 3.51 -8.91
CA GLY A 165 0.39 4.82 -8.53
C GLY A 165 1.53 5.28 -9.45
N PRO A 166 2.66 4.56 -9.51
CA PRO A 166 3.76 4.90 -10.42
C PRO A 166 3.33 4.85 -11.90
N ALA A 167 2.51 3.89 -12.34
CA ALA A 167 2.04 3.87 -13.73
C ALA A 167 1.27 5.15 -14.13
N SER A 168 0.40 5.65 -13.24
CA SER A 168 -0.31 6.93 -13.43
C SER A 168 0.67 8.12 -13.44
N ALA A 169 1.66 8.12 -12.55
CA ALA A 169 2.68 9.15 -12.52
C ALA A 169 3.53 9.17 -13.81
N ALA A 170 3.82 8.02 -14.41
CA ALA A 170 4.60 7.90 -15.64
C ALA A 170 3.97 8.65 -16.82
N VAL A 171 2.64 8.57 -16.97
CA VAL A 171 1.91 9.32 -18.01
C VAL A 171 2.13 10.82 -17.84
N ARG A 172 2.10 11.32 -16.61
CA ARG A 172 2.30 12.75 -16.30
C ARG A 172 3.74 13.20 -16.42
N LEU A 173 4.71 12.34 -16.08
CA LEU A 173 6.14 12.66 -16.05
C LEU A 173 6.81 12.56 -17.43
N LEU A 174 6.42 11.55 -18.22
CA LEU A 174 7.07 11.19 -19.48
C LEU A 174 6.17 11.39 -20.70
N GLY A 175 4.89 11.72 -20.52
CA GLY A 175 3.94 11.84 -21.62
C GLY A 175 3.66 10.50 -22.33
N LEU A 176 3.82 9.37 -21.63
CA LEU A 176 3.54 8.05 -22.20
C LEU A 176 2.07 7.91 -22.62
N ASP A 177 1.82 7.11 -23.66
CA ASP A 177 0.47 6.78 -24.08
C ASP A 177 -0.30 6.04 -22.96
N PRO A 178 -1.41 6.60 -22.43
CA PRO A 178 -2.17 5.96 -21.37
C PRO A 178 -2.73 4.59 -21.78
N TYR A 179 -3.02 4.34 -23.06
CA TYR A 179 -3.48 3.03 -23.52
C TYR A 179 -2.37 1.97 -23.40
N GLN A 180 -1.13 2.33 -23.74
CA GLN A 180 0.02 1.44 -23.58
C GLN A 180 0.34 1.18 -22.11
N VAL A 181 0.21 2.18 -21.25
CA VAL A 181 0.39 2.00 -19.80
C VAL A 181 -0.67 1.08 -19.21
N GLN A 182 -1.94 1.20 -19.64
CA GLN A 182 -2.99 0.26 -19.22
C GLN A 182 -2.75 -1.16 -19.74
N HIS A 183 -2.29 -1.30 -20.99
CA HIS A 183 -1.90 -2.60 -21.54
C HIS A 183 -0.77 -3.24 -20.73
N LEU A 184 0.23 -2.46 -20.31
CA LEU A 184 1.30 -2.92 -19.43
C LEU A 184 0.75 -3.39 -18.08
N LEU A 185 -0.13 -2.62 -17.43
CA LEU A 185 -0.77 -3.04 -16.17
C LEU A 185 -1.54 -4.36 -16.32
N ALA A 186 -2.27 -4.54 -17.44
CA ALA A 186 -2.97 -5.79 -17.73
C ALA A 186 -2.01 -6.99 -17.83
N ARG A 187 -0.81 -6.80 -18.42
CA ARG A 187 0.24 -7.83 -18.47
C ARG A 187 0.86 -8.15 -17.11
N LEU A 188 0.76 -7.24 -16.15
CA LEU A 188 1.24 -7.43 -14.77
C LEU A 188 0.18 -8.01 -13.83
N ALA A 189 -1.06 -8.20 -14.30
CA ALA A 189 -2.17 -8.68 -13.49
C ALA A 189 -1.86 -10.04 -12.82
N GLY A 190 -1.38 -11.02 -13.58
CA GLY A 190 -1.04 -12.34 -13.02
C GLY A 190 0.00 -12.29 -11.90
N ALA A 191 0.99 -11.40 -11.99
CA ALA A 191 1.96 -11.21 -10.92
C ALA A 191 1.32 -10.56 -9.66
N CYS A 192 0.35 -9.66 -9.83
CA CYS A 192 -0.42 -9.13 -8.71
C CYS A 192 -1.25 -10.23 -8.03
N ASP A 193 -1.86 -11.10 -8.83
CA ASP A 193 -2.69 -12.22 -8.34
C ASP A 193 -1.84 -13.22 -7.54
N GLU A 194 -0.67 -13.61 -8.06
CA GLU A 194 0.27 -14.51 -7.36
C GLU A 194 0.75 -13.93 -6.02
N ILE A 195 1.06 -12.63 -6.00
CA ILE A 195 1.48 -11.93 -4.77
C ILE A 195 0.33 -11.86 -3.77
N ALA A 196 -0.89 -11.55 -4.23
CA ALA A 196 -2.06 -11.46 -3.38
C ALA A 196 -2.41 -12.81 -2.74
N ALA A 197 -2.40 -13.90 -3.53
CA ALA A 197 -2.59 -15.25 -3.04
C ALA A 197 -1.52 -15.65 -2.02
N SER A 198 -0.24 -15.35 -2.31
CA SER A 198 0.88 -15.62 -1.39
C SER A 198 0.75 -14.86 -0.07
N ALA A 199 0.36 -13.58 -0.14
CA ALA A 199 0.12 -12.74 1.03
C ALA A 199 -1.05 -13.25 1.88
N ALA A 200 -2.16 -13.65 1.25
CA ALA A 200 -3.30 -14.22 1.93
C ALA A 200 -2.96 -15.55 2.62
N ALA A 201 -2.14 -16.40 1.98
CA ALA A 201 -1.70 -17.67 2.53
C ALA A 201 -0.89 -17.52 3.82
N VAL A 202 -0.11 -16.44 3.97
CA VAL A 202 0.70 -16.16 5.17
C VAL A 202 0.03 -15.20 6.15
N ALA A 203 -1.17 -14.68 5.85
CA ALA A 203 -1.82 -13.65 6.65
C ALA A 203 -2.12 -14.07 8.11
N HIS A 204 -2.15 -15.37 8.38
CA HIS A 204 -2.39 -15.94 9.71
C HIS A 204 -1.13 -16.07 10.58
N LYS A 205 0.06 -15.89 9.99
CA LYS A 205 1.35 -15.98 10.69
C LYS A 205 1.57 -14.79 11.63
N SER A 206 2.57 -14.92 12.48
CA SER A 206 3.00 -13.81 13.33
C SER A 206 3.59 -12.65 12.51
N PRO A 207 3.47 -11.39 12.95
CA PRO A 207 3.99 -10.22 12.23
C PRO A 207 5.48 -10.31 11.86
N GLU A 208 6.30 -10.92 12.71
CA GLU A 208 7.74 -11.12 12.50
C GLU A 208 8.07 -12.08 11.35
N GLU A 209 7.17 -13.03 11.04
CA GLU A 209 7.33 -13.98 9.94
C GLU A 209 6.87 -13.44 8.57
N LEU A 210 6.29 -12.23 8.54
CA LEU A 210 5.83 -11.62 7.29
C LEU A 210 7.03 -11.21 6.40
N PRO A 211 6.85 -11.20 5.06
CA PRO A 211 7.89 -10.83 4.12
C PRO A 211 8.62 -9.53 4.50
N ALA A 212 9.95 -9.54 4.35
CA ALA A 212 10.83 -8.43 4.67
C ALA A 212 11.69 -8.03 3.47
N HIS A 213 11.11 -8.03 2.28
CA HIS A 213 11.82 -7.68 1.06
C HIS A 213 12.23 -6.20 1.11
N ALA A 214 13.45 -5.89 0.68
CA ALA A 214 14.01 -4.55 0.72
C ALA A 214 14.56 -4.14 -0.66
N ALA A 215 14.64 -2.83 -0.88
CA ALA A 215 15.25 -2.27 -2.07
C ALA A 215 16.09 -1.04 -1.70
N PRO A 216 17.37 -1.22 -1.36
CA PRO A 216 18.24 -0.13 -0.91
C PRO A 216 18.28 1.07 -1.86
N LEU A 217 18.22 0.83 -3.18
CA LEU A 217 18.17 1.91 -4.16
C LEU A 217 16.87 2.73 -4.07
N ALA A 218 15.74 2.10 -3.75
CA ALA A 218 14.48 2.80 -3.53
C ALA A 218 14.52 3.63 -2.24
N ASP A 219 15.10 3.07 -1.17
CA ASP A 219 15.30 3.79 0.10
C ASP A 219 16.17 5.03 -0.10
N ILE A 220 17.33 4.88 -0.74
CA ILE A 220 18.25 5.98 -1.03
C ILE A 220 17.59 7.02 -1.95
N SER A 221 16.89 6.57 -3.01
CA SER A 221 16.22 7.49 -3.94
C SER A 221 15.13 8.30 -3.25
N ALA A 222 14.41 7.72 -2.30
CA ALA A 222 13.37 8.42 -1.54
C ALA A 222 13.95 9.50 -0.63
N GLU A 223 15.06 9.22 0.07
CA GLU A 223 15.77 10.23 0.87
C GLU A 223 16.31 11.37 0.00
N ILE A 224 16.89 11.06 -1.16
CA ILE A 224 17.36 12.08 -2.10
C ILE A 224 16.20 12.94 -2.60
N HIS A 225 15.10 12.33 -3.05
CA HIS A 225 13.90 13.05 -3.51
C HIS A 225 13.29 13.93 -2.41
N ALA A 226 13.36 13.50 -1.15
CA ALA A 226 12.87 14.29 -0.02
C ALA A 226 13.60 15.64 0.13
N THR A 227 14.85 15.76 -0.35
CA THR A 227 15.66 16.98 -0.32
C THR A 227 15.41 17.95 -1.48
N TRP A 228 14.62 17.55 -2.49
CA TRP A 228 14.41 18.39 -3.66
C TRP A 228 13.52 19.60 -3.35
N GLU A 229 13.96 20.77 -3.82
CA GLU A 229 13.20 22.02 -3.68
C GLU A 229 11.94 22.04 -4.56
N VAL A 230 12.04 21.53 -5.78
CA VAL A 230 10.93 21.43 -6.73
C VAL A 230 10.65 19.96 -7.02
N ARG A 231 9.42 19.53 -6.74
CA ARG A 231 8.91 18.18 -7.01
C ARG A 231 7.44 18.22 -7.40
N LEU A 232 7.04 17.38 -8.34
CA LEU A 232 5.68 17.23 -8.82
C LEU A 232 4.85 16.28 -7.93
N PHE A 233 5.52 15.37 -7.23
CA PHE A 233 4.89 14.41 -6.32
C PHE A 233 5.43 14.55 -4.89
N ALA A 234 4.62 14.16 -3.92
CA ALA A 234 4.95 14.23 -2.50
C ALA A 234 6.00 13.19 -2.07
N SER A 235 6.18 12.12 -2.84
CA SER A 235 7.22 11.09 -2.74
C SER A 235 7.28 10.22 -4.01
#